data_AF-A0A4Y9QLB6-F1
#
_entry.id   AF-A0A4Y9QLB6-F1
#
_cell.length_a   1.000
_cell.length_b   1.000
_cell.length_c   1.000
_cell.angle_alpha   90.00
_cell.angle_beta   90.00
_cell.angle_gamma   90.00
#
_symmetry.space_group_name_H-M   'P 1'
#
loop_
_entity.id
_entity.type
_entity.pdbx_description
1 polymer ?
#
loop_
_entity_poly.entity_id
_entity_poly.type
_entity_poly.pdbx_seq_one_letter_code
_entity_poly.pdbx_strand_id
1 'polypeptide(L)'
;MKKYHLFFDPNLDEGERKNFFEKLDPRPESTLSIDSLNWSDFSKEDFLLLWVNDEQGKEILTSFPEEGPKLIFLPQPELKLIAKSLGVPNSKETAFKNFQAVEEIPAFDLLEINGELCLNSLVIGDSLSVLYDSFGKGFFQNLKDRFSRFFKLFRQVDLQKFRITYQSGEEEKNLETAAMGVLVVPHCESNLIFKRLIPQSGLSDSMIHIILVSPKSLLSIISFGIQTLFFPFRRSTIPSFLTYISTPKMTIEIGEEIPFAIDGEEHQGSKIELQLSEKKLRILPNFESEKTKETKQREINVQKLPTGNLLEELTRRHLPWVRHATTEEFKELFTLLRQNSKASSSFLVLMALSTLIATFGLFGNSSPVVIGAMILAPLMGPIISLAMGALRQDGILVKNSLATIFLGILIGLFFAVIITWITPLKILNSEIVARIRPNLLDLGVAVAAGVAGAYAHSREEIAKTLAGVAISVALVPPLAVAGIGLGWGNWNVCWGASLLFGTNLAGIVMAAALTFLLLGYSPFQLAQKGLIVSVLILVLITAPLVLSFRDMVEENTLIENLSGKEIPHGLMREVNVLEINPLRISVTILSDKQLQESDYLEIKKEIEAMVGQPIELELTLGVKVFD
;
A
#
# COMPACT_ATOMS: atom_id res chain seq x y z
N MET A 1 -5.95 14.71 -54.44
CA MET A 1 -6.48 13.38 -54.09
C MET A 1 -5.31 12.43 -53.96
N LYS A 2 -5.29 11.57 -52.93
CA LYS A 2 -4.22 10.59 -52.74
C LYS A 2 -4.36 9.49 -53.79
N LYS A 3 -3.29 9.19 -54.51
CA LYS A 3 -3.21 8.04 -55.41
C LYS A 3 -2.93 6.80 -54.59
N TYR A 4 -3.68 5.73 -54.80
CA TYR A 4 -3.51 4.51 -54.01
C TYR A 4 -3.90 3.26 -54.80
N HIS A 5 -3.27 2.15 -54.44
CA HIS A 5 -3.53 0.83 -54.97
C HIS A 5 -4.10 -0.05 -53.86
N LEU A 6 -5.03 -0.94 -54.21
CA LEU A 6 -5.65 -1.86 -53.26
C LEU A 6 -5.19 -3.28 -53.55
N PHE A 7 -4.59 -3.92 -52.55
CA PHE A 7 -4.26 -5.33 -52.56
C PHE A 7 -5.19 -6.09 -51.63
N PHE A 8 -5.69 -7.24 -52.09
CA PHE A 8 -6.60 -8.07 -51.31
C PHE A 8 -6.15 -9.54 -51.29
N ASP A 9 -6.50 -10.25 -50.22
CA ASP A 9 -6.38 -11.70 -50.12
C ASP A 9 -7.35 -12.38 -51.10
N PRO A 10 -6.86 -13.23 -52.05
CA PRO A 10 -7.70 -13.87 -53.05
C PRO A 10 -8.80 -14.77 -52.44
N ASN A 11 -8.61 -15.24 -51.20
CA ASN A 11 -9.56 -16.10 -50.50
C ASN A 11 -10.79 -15.35 -49.94
N LEU A 12 -10.81 -14.02 -50.03
CA LEU A 12 -11.95 -13.22 -49.57
C LEU A 12 -13.19 -13.40 -50.45
N ASP A 13 -14.36 -13.29 -49.83
CA ASP A 13 -15.65 -13.39 -50.52
C ASP A 13 -15.76 -12.37 -51.67
N GLU A 14 -16.13 -12.86 -52.86
CA GLU A 14 -16.17 -12.04 -54.07
C GLU A 14 -17.29 -10.98 -54.03
N GLY A 15 -18.41 -11.30 -53.40
CA GLY A 15 -19.54 -10.38 -53.25
C GLY A 15 -19.20 -9.24 -52.29
N GLU A 16 -18.53 -9.55 -51.18
CA GLU A 16 -18.03 -8.57 -50.22
C GLU A 16 -16.99 -7.64 -50.85
N ARG A 17 -16.07 -8.20 -51.65
CA ARG A 17 -15.07 -7.42 -52.40
C ARG A 17 -15.71 -6.40 -53.34
N LYS A 18 -16.61 -6.85 -54.22
CA LYS A 18 -17.30 -5.97 -55.18
C LYS A 18 -18.07 -4.84 -54.50
N ASN A 19 -18.84 -5.17 -53.46
CA ASN A 19 -19.62 -4.20 -52.69
C ASN A 19 -18.74 -3.14 -52.00
N PHE A 20 -17.59 -3.55 -51.45
CA PHE A 20 -16.67 -2.60 -50.85
C PHE A 20 -16.01 -1.70 -51.90
N PHE A 21 -15.55 -2.25 -53.03
CA PHE A 21 -14.90 -1.48 -54.09
C PHE A 21 -15.82 -0.43 -54.73
N GLU A 22 -17.12 -0.72 -54.89
CA GLU A 22 -18.09 0.25 -55.41
C GLU A 22 -18.28 1.46 -54.48
N LYS A 23 -18.03 1.29 -53.17
CA LYS A 23 -18.17 2.35 -52.15
C LYS A 23 -16.92 3.22 -51.98
N LEU A 24 -15.80 2.86 -52.62
CA LEU A 24 -14.55 3.62 -52.52
C LEU A 24 -14.62 4.88 -53.38
N ASP A 25 -14.59 6.04 -52.73
CA ASP A 25 -14.48 7.35 -53.38
C ASP A 25 -13.38 8.18 -52.68
N PRO A 26 -12.28 8.55 -53.37
CA PRO A 26 -11.96 8.27 -54.77
C PRO A 26 -11.64 6.79 -55.02
N ARG A 27 -11.85 6.32 -56.26
CA ARG A 27 -11.52 4.93 -56.66
C ARG A 27 -10.01 4.67 -56.66
N PRO A 28 -9.56 3.44 -56.35
CA PRO A 28 -8.14 3.06 -56.44
C PRO A 28 -7.64 3.10 -57.88
N GLU A 29 -6.33 3.33 -58.07
CA GLU A 29 -5.69 3.26 -59.39
C GLU A 29 -5.64 1.81 -59.92
N SER A 30 -5.46 0.84 -59.01
CA SER A 30 -5.58 -0.59 -59.32
C SER A 30 -6.10 -1.39 -58.13
N THR A 31 -6.78 -2.49 -58.42
CA THR A 31 -7.21 -3.52 -57.45
C THR A 31 -6.58 -4.85 -57.85
N LEU A 32 -5.63 -5.36 -57.06
CA LEU A 32 -4.80 -6.50 -57.41
C LEU A 32 -4.83 -7.58 -56.31
N SER A 33 -4.57 -8.84 -56.68
CA SER A 33 -4.35 -9.91 -55.68
C SER A 33 -3.02 -9.68 -54.98
N ILE A 34 -2.92 -10.03 -53.70
CA ILE A 34 -1.66 -9.93 -52.96
C ILE A 34 -0.54 -10.76 -53.60
N ASP A 35 -0.85 -11.89 -54.24
CA ASP A 35 0.14 -12.75 -54.92
C ASP A 35 0.83 -12.07 -56.11
N SER A 36 0.25 -10.97 -56.61
CA SER A 36 0.82 -10.18 -57.72
C SER A 36 1.66 -9.00 -57.24
N LEU A 37 1.88 -8.85 -55.92
CA LEU A 37 2.66 -7.76 -55.38
C LEU A 37 4.13 -7.89 -55.78
N ASN A 38 4.64 -6.87 -56.47
CA ASN A 38 6.05 -6.71 -56.77
C ASN A 38 6.51 -5.30 -56.36
N TRP A 39 7.53 -5.23 -55.52
CA TRP A 39 8.01 -3.97 -54.96
C TRP A 39 8.59 -3.01 -56.00
N SER A 40 9.09 -3.51 -57.14
CA SER A 40 9.62 -2.66 -58.22
C SER A 40 8.60 -1.73 -58.86
N ASP A 41 7.32 -2.04 -58.70
CA ASP A 41 6.23 -1.36 -59.38
C ASP A 41 5.74 -0.12 -58.62
N PHE A 42 6.22 0.09 -57.39
CA PHE A 42 5.75 1.13 -56.48
C PHE A 42 6.89 2.00 -55.97
N SER A 43 6.59 3.29 -55.80
CA SER A 43 7.51 4.29 -55.28
C SER A 43 7.16 4.66 -53.84
N LYS A 44 8.05 5.44 -53.20
CA LYS A 44 7.85 5.99 -51.86
C LYS A 44 6.64 6.92 -51.69
N GLU A 45 6.06 7.41 -52.78
CA GLU A 45 4.90 8.31 -52.73
C GLU A 45 3.57 7.56 -52.79
N ASP A 46 3.59 6.31 -53.25
CA ASP A 46 2.41 5.50 -53.45
C ASP A 46 1.85 4.97 -52.13
N PHE A 47 0.53 4.81 -52.10
CA PHE A 47 -0.19 4.28 -50.95
C PHE A 47 -0.76 2.90 -51.29
N LEU A 48 -0.44 1.90 -50.47
CA LEU A 48 -0.95 0.54 -50.59
C LEU A 48 -1.99 0.28 -49.50
N LEU A 49 -3.23 0.10 -49.92
CA LEU A 49 -4.34 -0.32 -49.08
C LEU A 49 -4.38 -1.86 -49.08
N LEU A 50 -4.07 -2.48 -47.95
CA LEU A 50 -3.87 -3.91 -47.79
C LEU A 50 -5.06 -4.54 -47.07
N TRP A 51 -5.78 -5.43 -47.74
CA TRP A 51 -6.85 -6.24 -47.16
C TRP A 51 -6.40 -7.72 -47.12
N VAL A 52 -5.58 -8.04 -46.13
CA VAL A 52 -4.82 -9.30 -46.01
C VAL A 52 -4.96 -9.91 -44.62
N ASN A 53 -4.57 -11.19 -44.44
CA ASN A 53 -4.45 -11.82 -43.11
C ASN A 53 -3.10 -11.50 -42.43
N ASP A 54 -2.91 -11.92 -41.17
CA ASP A 54 -1.65 -11.71 -40.43
C ASP A 54 -0.44 -12.40 -41.08
N GLU A 55 -0.61 -13.56 -41.72
CA GLU A 55 0.49 -14.32 -42.36
C GLU A 55 1.04 -13.57 -43.58
N GLN A 56 0.14 -13.20 -44.50
CA GLN A 56 0.44 -12.35 -45.66
C GLN A 56 0.99 -10.99 -45.21
N GLY A 57 0.39 -10.40 -44.17
CA GLY A 57 0.88 -9.15 -43.59
C GLY A 57 2.31 -9.26 -43.06
N LYS A 58 2.65 -10.34 -42.35
CA LYS A 58 4.03 -10.61 -41.87
C LYS A 58 4.99 -10.74 -43.03
N GLU A 59 4.63 -11.47 -44.09
CA GLU A 59 5.44 -11.61 -45.31
C GLU A 59 5.69 -10.27 -46.02
N ILE A 60 4.67 -9.41 -46.13
CA ILE A 60 4.79 -8.05 -46.69
C ILE A 60 5.78 -7.23 -45.85
N LEU A 61 5.67 -7.27 -44.52
CA LEU A 61 6.55 -6.51 -43.63
C LEU A 61 7.99 -7.03 -43.67
N THR A 62 8.19 -8.35 -43.73
CA THR A 62 9.51 -8.96 -43.83
C THR A 62 10.19 -8.66 -45.17
N SER A 63 9.45 -8.76 -46.28
CA SER A 63 9.97 -8.52 -47.65
C SER A 63 10.04 -7.05 -48.05
N PHE A 64 9.60 -6.12 -47.19
CA PHE A 64 9.54 -4.69 -47.49
C PHE A 64 10.93 -4.12 -47.86
N PRO A 65 11.02 -3.31 -48.93
CA PRO A 65 12.27 -2.67 -49.37
C PRO A 65 12.63 -1.46 -48.49
N GLU A 66 13.90 -1.05 -48.48
CA GLU A 66 14.37 0.10 -47.67
C GLU A 66 13.63 1.41 -47.98
N GLU A 67 13.35 1.69 -49.26
CA GLU A 67 12.51 2.81 -49.70
C GLU A 67 11.21 2.32 -50.35
N GLY A 68 10.29 1.76 -49.55
CA GLY A 68 9.01 1.25 -50.03
C GLY A 68 7.82 2.24 -49.96
N PRO A 69 6.66 1.86 -50.52
CA PRO A 69 5.43 2.66 -50.48
C PRO A 69 4.84 2.76 -49.05
N LYS A 70 3.84 3.62 -48.87
CA LYS A 70 3.13 3.77 -47.58
C LYS A 70 2.06 2.69 -47.44
N LEU A 71 2.06 1.96 -46.33
CA LEU A 71 1.17 0.82 -46.08
C LEU A 71 -0.01 1.20 -45.18
N ILE A 72 -1.19 0.70 -45.53
CA ILE A 72 -2.42 0.89 -44.76
C ILE A 72 -3.15 -0.45 -44.69
N PHE A 73 -3.32 -0.99 -43.49
CA PHE A 73 -4.05 -2.23 -43.28
C PHE A 73 -5.55 -1.98 -43.10
N LEU A 74 -6.37 -2.77 -43.79
CA LEU A 74 -7.82 -2.84 -43.62
C LEU A 74 -8.19 -4.01 -42.71
N PRO A 75 -9.27 -3.89 -41.91
CA PRO A 75 -9.67 -4.95 -41.00
C PRO A 75 -10.21 -6.17 -41.75
N GLN A 76 -9.72 -7.35 -41.35
CA GLN A 76 -10.29 -8.64 -41.69
C GLN A 76 -10.29 -9.58 -40.47
N PRO A 77 -11.17 -10.60 -40.43
CA PRO A 77 -11.28 -11.50 -39.28
C PRO A 77 -9.97 -12.19 -38.84
N GLU A 78 -9.05 -12.40 -39.79
CA GLU A 78 -7.76 -13.09 -39.61
C GLU A 78 -6.56 -12.13 -39.47
N LEU A 79 -6.78 -10.81 -39.51
CA LEU A 79 -5.77 -9.79 -39.23
C LEU A 79 -5.91 -9.37 -37.77
N LYS A 80 -5.43 -10.18 -36.83
CA LYS A 80 -5.57 -9.96 -35.39
C LYS A 80 -4.34 -9.29 -34.77
N LEU A 81 -3.14 -9.77 -35.10
CA LEU A 81 -1.87 -9.30 -34.53
C LEU A 81 -1.54 -7.90 -35.06
N ILE A 82 -1.55 -7.73 -36.38
CA ILE A 82 -1.26 -6.44 -37.04
C ILE A 82 -2.33 -5.40 -36.68
N ALA A 83 -3.60 -5.81 -36.66
CA ALA A 83 -4.68 -4.90 -36.28
C ALA A 83 -4.52 -4.36 -34.85
N LYS A 84 -4.09 -5.21 -33.91
CA LYS A 84 -3.84 -4.80 -32.53
C LYS A 84 -2.58 -3.94 -32.40
N SER A 85 -1.51 -4.32 -33.09
CA SER A 85 -0.25 -3.57 -33.11
C SER A 85 -0.45 -2.16 -33.66
N LEU A 86 -1.20 -2.00 -34.74
CA LEU A 86 -1.39 -0.70 -35.40
C LEU A 86 -2.69 0.03 -35.01
N GLY A 87 -3.54 -0.59 -34.20
CA GLY A 87 -4.84 -0.05 -33.80
C GLY A 87 -5.88 -0.02 -34.92
N VAL A 88 -5.79 -0.92 -35.91
CA VAL A 88 -6.69 -0.95 -37.07
C VAL A 88 -8.15 -1.01 -36.61
N PRO A 89 -9.03 -0.10 -37.06
CA PRO A 89 -10.43 -0.08 -36.67
C PRO A 89 -11.15 -1.37 -37.07
N ASN A 90 -12.18 -1.78 -36.33
CA ASN A 90 -12.96 -2.98 -36.66
C ASN A 90 -13.81 -2.83 -37.96
N SER A 91 -14.04 -1.60 -38.43
CA SER A 91 -14.81 -1.29 -39.64
C SER A 91 -13.90 -0.78 -40.75
N LYS A 92 -14.08 -1.33 -41.96
CA LYS A 92 -13.31 -0.94 -43.14
C LYS A 92 -13.60 0.50 -43.53
N GLU A 93 -14.84 0.95 -43.37
CA GLU A 93 -15.25 2.33 -43.64
C GLU A 93 -14.52 3.30 -42.72
N THR A 94 -14.38 2.97 -41.43
CA THR A 94 -13.60 3.78 -40.48
C THR A 94 -12.11 3.78 -40.84
N ALA A 95 -11.53 2.63 -41.14
CA ALA A 95 -10.13 2.52 -41.56
C ALA A 95 -9.84 3.34 -42.82
N PHE A 96 -10.73 3.28 -43.82
CA PHE A 96 -10.62 4.08 -45.03
C PHE A 96 -10.78 5.58 -44.75
N LYS A 97 -11.69 5.98 -43.86
CA LYS A 97 -11.83 7.37 -43.42
C LYS A 97 -10.55 7.91 -42.77
N ASN A 98 -9.91 7.10 -41.91
CA ASN A 98 -8.64 7.47 -41.27
C ASN A 98 -7.54 7.64 -42.32
N PHE A 99 -7.45 6.74 -43.29
CA PHE A 99 -6.54 6.86 -44.43
C PHE A 99 -6.80 8.14 -45.24
N GLN A 100 -8.05 8.53 -45.46
CA GLN A 100 -8.34 9.77 -46.16
C GLN A 100 -7.94 11.01 -45.36
N ALA A 101 -8.12 10.98 -44.05
CA ALA A 101 -7.81 12.11 -43.16
C ALA A 101 -6.31 12.32 -42.92
N VAL A 102 -5.47 11.27 -43.00
CA VAL A 102 -4.05 11.38 -42.60
C VAL A 102 -3.20 12.21 -43.57
N GLU A 103 -2.55 13.27 -43.14
CA GLU A 103 -1.69 14.07 -44.03
C GLU A 103 -0.34 13.40 -44.27
N GLU A 104 0.29 12.90 -43.20
CA GLU A 104 1.58 12.22 -43.24
C GLU A 104 1.55 10.91 -42.48
N ILE A 105 2.21 9.88 -43.04
CA ILE A 105 2.35 8.58 -42.41
C ILE A 105 3.76 8.51 -41.80
N PRO A 106 3.89 8.39 -40.46
CA PRO A 106 5.19 8.36 -39.80
C PRO A 106 5.97 7.09 -40.18
N ALA A 107 7.30 7.18 -40.03
CA ALA A 107 8.14 5.99 -40.04
C ALA A 107 7.92 5.20 -38.74
N PHE A 108 7.80 3.90 -38.87
CA PHE A 108 7.54 2.94 -37.81
C PHE A 108 8.70 1.96 -37.76
N ASP A 109 9.29 1.81 -36.59
CA ASP A 109 10.38 0.86 -36.34
C ASP A 109 9.76 -0.49 -35.94
N LEU A 110 10.25 -1.58 -36.54
CA LEU A 110 9.80 -2.94 -36.19
C LEU A 110 10.73 -3.55 -35.15
N LEU A 111 10.17 -4.36 -34.25
CA LEU A 111 10.94 -5.12 -33.27
C LEU A 111 11.38 -6.46 -33.89
N GLU A 112 12.67 -6.73 -33.85
CA GLU A 112 13.25 -8.03 -34.20
C GLU A 112 13.73 -8.75 -32.95
N ILE A 113 13.47 -10.06 -32.90
CA ILE A 113 13.82 -10.94 -31.79
C ILE A 113 14.56 -12.13 -32.38
N ASN A 114 15.86 -12.25 -32.10
CA ASN A 114 16.72 -13.25 -32.72
C ASN A 114 16.64 -13.26 -34.27
N GLY A 115 16.37 -12.09 -34.88
CA GLY A 115 16.18 -11.93 -36.32
C GLY A 115 14.77 -12.24 -36.84
N GLU A 116 13.84 -12.67 -35.98
CA GLU A 116 12.42 -12.84 -36.33
C GLU A 116 11.62 -11.57 -36.00
N LEU A 117 10.67 -11.21 -36.88
CA LEU A 117 9.79 -10.07 -36.70
C LEU A 117 8.78 -10.31 -35.56
N CYS A 118 8.70 -9.37 -34.62
CA CYS A 118 7.72 -9.34 -33.54
C CYS A 118 6.80 -8.12 -33.69
N LEU A 119 5.49 -8.37 -33.83
CA LEU A 119 4.50 -7.35 -34.14
C LEU A 119 3.87 -6.73 -32.89
N ASN A 120 3.69 -7.51 -31.83
CA ASN A 120 2.89 -7.09 -30.68
C ASN A 120 3.65 -7.26 -29.36
N SER A 121 4.17 -8.45 -29.06
CA SER A 121 4.89 -8.63 -27.79
C SER A 121 5.75 -9.88 -27.72
N LEU A 122 6.85 -9.77 -26.96
CA LEU A 122 7.56 -10.91 -26.42
C LEU A 122 7.28 -11.07 -24.93
N VAL A 123 7.03 -12.31 -24.51
CA VAL A 123 6.83 -12.70 -23.12
C VAL A 123 7.86 -13.77 -22.77
N ILE A 124 8.65 -13.54 -21.73
CA ILE A 124 9.60 -14.53 -21.20
C ILE A 124 9.10 -14.99 -19.83
N GLY A 125 8.93 -16.31 -19.65
CA GLY A 125 8.53 -16.94 -18.38
C GLY A 125 7.06 -17.40 -18.31
N ASP A 126 6.85 -18.65 -17.87
CA ASP A 126 5.56 -19.36 -17.85
C ASP A 126 4.45 -18.66 -17.06
N SER A 127 4.83 -17.95 -16.00
CA SER A 127 3.90 -17.35 -15.04
C SER A 127 3.24 -16.06 -15.55
N LEU A 128 3.72 -15.47 -16.64
CA LEU A 128 3.15 -14.29 -17.28
C LEU A 128 2.09 -14.63 -18.35
N SER A 129 1.90 -15.91 -18.67
CA SER A 129 0.88 -16.38 -19.64
C SER A 129 -0.56 -15.97 -19.29
N VAL A 130 -0.89 -15.76 -18.00
CA VAL A 130 -2.21 -15.23 -17.59
C VAL A 130 -2.39 -13.75 -17.95
N LEU A 131 -1.30 -12.99 -18.11
CA LEU A 131 -1.36 -11.63 -18.65
C LEU A 131 -1.60 -11.63 -20.18
N TYR A 132 -1.38 -12.78 -20.85
CA TYR A 132 -1.65 -12.98 -22.27
C TYR A 132 -3.12 -13.37 -22.54
N ASP A 133 -3.80 -14.06 -21.61
CA ASP A 133 -5.16 -14.57 -21.81
C ASP A 133 -6.26 -13.48 -21.72
N SER A 134 -6.29 -12.64 -22.74
CA SER A 134 -7.47 -11.88 -23.16
C SER A 134 -7.61 -11.93 -24.68
N PHE A 135 -7.64 -13.15 -25.22
CA PHE A 135 -8.11 -13.41 -26.59
C PHE A 135 -9.61 -13.70 -26.55
N GLY A 136 -10.40 -12.68 -26.89
CA GLY A 136 -11.80 -12.82 -27.32
C GLY A 136 -12.80 -13.36 -26.28
N LYS A 137 -13.28 -12.48 -25.38
CA LYS A 137 -14.67 -12.40 -24.82
C LYS A 137 -14.66 -11.55 -23.54
N GLY A 138 -15.79 -10.92 -23.21
CA GLY A 138 -15.91 -9.81 -22.25
C GLY A 138 -15.26 -10.04 -20.88
N PHE A 139 -14.64 -8.98 -20.35
CA PHE A 139 -13.93 -8.91 -19.06
C PHE A 139 -14.70 -9.55 -17.87
N PHE A 140 -16.03 -9.50 -17.87
CA PHE A 140 -16.87 -10.00 -16.78
C PHE A 140 -17.36 -11.45 -16.92
N GLN A 141 -17.23 -12.11 -18.09
CA GLN A 141 -17.87 -13.42 -18.30
C GLN A 141 -17.10 -14.59 -17.66
N ASN A 142 -15.77 -14.50 -17.51
CA ASN A 142 -14.92 -15.60 -17.00
C ASN A 142 -14.09 -15.22 -15.76
N LEU A 143 -14.62 -14.37 -14.87
CA LEU A 143 -13.90 -13.95 -13.66
C LEU A 143 -13.53 -15.15 -12.77
N LYS A 144 -14.42 -16.15 -12.64
CA LYS A 144 -14.22 -17.33 -11.77
C LYS A 144 -13.05 -18.22 -12.23
N ASP A 145 -13.00 -18.55 -13.52
CA ASP A 145 -11.92 -19.38 -14.07
C ASP A 145 -10.58 -18.64 -14.05
N ARG A 146 -10.60 -17.33 -14.28
CA ARG A 146 -9.41 -16.46 -14.17
C ARG A 146 -8.92 -16.36 -12.73
N PHE A 147 -9.80 -16.16 -11.75
CA PHE A 147 -9.43 -16.17 -10.33
C PHE A 147 -8.86 -17.52 -9.90
N SER A 148 -9.43 -18.63 -10.40
CA SER A 148 -8.92 -19.97 -10.07
C SER A 148 -7.51 -20.24 -10.63
N ARG A 149 -7.23 -19.77 -11.86
CA ARG A 149 -5.90 -19.84 -12.49
C ARG A 149 -4.91 -18.88 -11.82
N PHE A 150 -5.35 -17.65 -11.53
CA PHE A 150 -4.60 -16.64 -10.78
C PHE A 150 -4.14 -17.19 -9.42
N PHE A 151 -5.05 -17.73 -8.60
CA PHE A 151 -4.68 -18.30 -7.29
C PHE A 151 -3.84 -19.59 -7.37
N LYS A 152 -3.99 -20.42 -8.42
CA LYS A 152 -3.17 -21.62 -8.61
C LYS A 152 -1.70 -21.28 -8.94
N LEU A 153 -1.46 -20.19 -9.67
CA LEU A 153 -0.11 -19.72 -10.01
C LEU A 153 0.65 -19.12 -8.80
N PHE A 154 -0.04 -18.52 -7.83
CA PHE A 154 0.60 -17.92 -6.65
C PHE A 154 1.01 -18.90 -5.55
N ARG A 155 0.88 -20.21 -5.78
CA ARG A 155 1.26 -21.20 -4.75
C ARG A 155 2.74 -21.59 -4.82
N GLN A 156 3.36 -21.48 -6.00
CA GLN A 156 4.78 -21.74 -6.26
C GLN A 156 5.27 -20.81 -7.38
N VAL A 157 5.61 -19.56 -7.01
CA VAL A 157 6.23 -18.61 -7.95
C VAL A 157 7.73 -18.72 -7.80
N ASP A 158 8.41 -19.10 -8.88
CA ASP A 158 9.86 -19.14 -8.95
C ASP A 158 10.40 -17.94 -9.71
N LEU A 159 11.52 -17.41 -9.22
CA LEU A 159 12.28 -16.37 -9.89
C LEU A 159 13.49 -17.01 -10.54
N GLN A 160 13.77 -16.63 -11.77
CA GLN A 160 14.93 -17.07 -12.51
C GLN A 160 15.99 -15.98 -12.55
N LYS A 161 17.25 -16.38 -12.74
CA LYS A 161 18.38 -15.47 -12.88
C LYS A 161 18.46 -15.00 -14.34
N PHE A 162 18.36 -13.69 -14.53
CA PHE A 162 18.53 -13.02 -15.81
C PHE A 162 19.84 -12.23 -15.82
N ARG A 163 20.58 -12.36 -16.92
CA ARG A 163 21.67 -11.45 -17.29
C ARG A 163 21.18 -10.56 -18.42
N ILE A 164 21.15 -9.26 -18.18
CA ILE A 164 20.55 -8.31 -19.11
C ILE A 164 21.60 -7.27 -19.44
N THR A 165 21.84 -7.12 -20.74
CA THR A 165 22.72 -6.11 -21.30
C THR A 165 21.87 -5.18 -22.15
N TYR A 166 21.92 -3.88 -21.90
CA TYR A 166 21.12 -2.91 -22.65
C TYR A 166 21.84 -1.58 -22.80
N GLN A 167 21.47 -0.85 -23.85
CA GLN A 167 22.03 0.46 -24.14
C GLN A 167 21.27 1.56 -23.39
N SER A 168 21.97 2.37 -22.60
CA SER A 168 21.42 3.51 -21.86
C SER A 168 22.17 4.78 -22.26
N GLY A 169 21.71 5.44 -23.33
CA GLY A 169 22.44 6.56 -23.91
C GLY A 169 23.66 6.05 -24.69
N GLU A 170 24.85 6.55 -24.36
CA GLU A 170 26.12 6.11 -24.98
C GLU A 170 26.78 4.94 -24.24
N GLU A 171 26.30 4.61 -23.03
CA GLU A 171 26.87 3.54 -22.21
C GLU A 171 26.08 2.23 -22.34
N GLU A 172 26.81 1.12 -22.38
CA GLU A 172 26.25 -0.22 -22.26
C GLU A 172 26.21 -0.64 -20.78
N LYS A 173 25.02 -0.98 -20.29
CA LYS A 173 24.81 -1.42 -18.90
C LYS A 173 24.61 -2.92 -18.83
N ASN A 174 25.31 -3.55 -17.88
CA ASN A 174 25.16 -4.96 -17.56
C ASN A 174 24.50 -5.12 -16.19
N LEU A 175 23.49 -5.97 -16.11
CA LEU A 175 22.68 -6.21 -14.92
C LEU A 175 22.49 -7.71 -14.74
N GLU A 176 22.75 -8.22 -13.54
CA GLU A 176 22.27 -9.54 -13.12
C GLU A 176 21.11 -9.36 -12.14
N THR A 177 19.95 -9.97 -12.42
CA THR A 177 18.77 -9.85 -11.54
C THR A 177 17.94 -11.13 -11.46
N ALA A 178 17.13 -11.25 -10.41
CA ALA A 178 16.09 -12.27 -10.29
C ALA A 178 14.74 -11.72 -10.78
N ALA A 179 14.13 -12.36 -11.77
CA ALA A 179 12.81 -11.95 -12.27
C ALA A 179 11.90 -13.16 -12.47
N MET A 180 10.60 -12.91 -12.37
CA MET A 180 9.53 -13.87 -12.64
C MET A 180 9.30 -14.01 -14.15
N GLY A 181 9.60 -12.93 -14.88
CA GLY A 181 9.53 -12.88 -16.32
C GLY A 181 9.75 -11.47 -16.84
N VAL A 182 9.80 -11.37 -18.17
CA VAL A 182 10.04 -10.13 -18.90
C VAL A 182 8.96 -9.97 -19.96
N LEU A 183 8.43 -8.77 -20.10
CA LEU A 183 7.47 -8.40 -21.14
C LEU A 183 8.10 -7.30 -21.99
N VAL A 184 8.08 -7.48 -23.30
CA VAL A 184 8.67 -6.56 -24.29
C VAL A 184 7.60 -6.20 -25.31
N VAL A 185 7.50 -4.92 -25.66
CA VAL A 185 6.62 -4.44 -26.72
C VAL A 185 7.35 -3.45 -27.63
N PRO A 186 7.01 -3.40 -28.92
CA PRO A 186 7.57 -2.43 -29.86
C PRO A 186 7.16 -0.99 -29.51
N HIS A 187 5.93 -0.80 -29.02
CA HIS A 187 5.42 0.50 -28.56
C HIS A 187 4.34 0.29 -27.48
N CYS A 188 4.16 1.25 -26.56
CA CYS A 188 3.25 1.06 -25.42
C CYS A 188 1.77 0.94 -25.79
N GLU A 189 1.34 1.43 -26.96
CA GLU A 189 -0.06 1.36 -27.40
C GLU A 189 -0.52 -0.06 -27.79
N SER A 190 0.41 -0.96 -28.15
CA SER A 190 0.10 -2.36 -28.51
C SER A 190 -0.42 -3.20 -27.33
N ASN A 191 -0.11 -2.78 -26.10
CA ASN A 191 -0.38 -3.57 -24.90
C ASN A 191 -1.03 -2.73 -23.78
N LEU A 192 -2.14 -3.24 -23.23
CA LEU A 192 -2.92 -2.55 -22.20
C LEU A 192 -2.13 -2.22 -20.93
N ILE A 193 -1.19 -3.09 -20.53
CA ILE A 193 -0.37 -2.87 -19.32
C ILE A 193 0.56 -1.69 -19.55
N PHE A 194 1.24 -1.64 -20.70
CA PHE A 194 2.12 -0.54 -21.06
C PHE A 194 1.36 0.76 -21.26
N LYS A 195 0.24 0.74 -22.01
CA LYS A 195 -0.63 1.91 -22.18
C LYS A 195 -1.08 2.51 -20.85
N ARG A 196 -1.34 1.67 -19.84
CA ARG A 196 -1.79 2.12 -18.52
C ARG A 196 -0.65 2.62 -17.61
N LEU A 197 0.51 1.95 -17.65
CA LEU A 197 1.66 2.29 -16.80
C LEU A 197 2.52 3.43 -17.38
N ILE A 198 2.65 3.46 -18.70
CA ILE A 198 3.48 4.39 -19.49
C ILE A 198 2.59 5.11 -20.52
N PRO A 199 1.65 5.98 -20.10
CA PRO A 199 0.76 6.70 -21.04
C PRO A 199 1.47 7.80 -21.86
N GLN A 200 2.79 7.91 -21.71
CA GLN A 200 3.64 8.95 -22.28
C GLN A 200 4.58 8.45 -23.37
N SER A 201 4.59 7.16 -23.75
CA SER A 201 5.41 6.74 -24.90
C SER A 201 4.68 7.00 -26.22
N GLY A 202 5.43 7.44 -27.22
CA GLY A 202 4.94 7.60 -28.59
C GLY A 202 5.09 6.32 -29.41
N LEU A 203 4.54 6.32 -30.62
CA LEU A 203 4.70 5.23 -31.60
C LEU A 203 6.03 5.31 -32.38
N SER A 204 6.77 6.40 -32.22
CA SER A 204 7.93 6.76 -33.03
C SER A 204 9.10 7.26 -32.17
N ASP A 205 9.27 6.71 -30.96
CA ASP A 205 10.37 7.11 -30.09
C ASP A 205 11.68 6.35 -30.36
N SER A 206 11.69 5.46 -31.35
CA SER A 206 12.83 4.60 -31.74
C SER A 206 13.42 3.84 -30.57
N MET A 207 12.55 3.36 -29.68
CA MET A 207 12.92 2.57 -28.53
C MET A 207 12.05 1.32 -28.42
N ILE A 208 12.63 0.27 -27.86
CA ILE A 208 11.89 -0.90 -27.38
C ILE A 208 11.48 -0.64 -25.94
N HIS A 209 10.30 -1.10 -25.55
CA HIS A 209 9.80 -0.94 -24.19
C HIS A 209 9.74 -2.28 -23.46
N ILE A 210 10.38 -2.32 -22.29
CA ILE A 210 10.54 -3.54 -21.49
C ILE A 210 9.97 -3.32 -20.09
N ILE A 211 9.20 -4.29 -19.61
CA ILE A 211 8.82 -4.42 -18.21
C ILE A 211 9.40 -5.73 -17.67
N LEU A 212 10.23 -5.62 -16.63
CA LEU A 212 10.69 -6.76 -15.85
C LEU A 212 9.81 -6.90 -14.61
N VAL A 213 9.38 -8.12 -14.34
CA VAL A 213 8.54 -8.43 -13.17
C VAL A 213 9.41 -9.13 -12.13
N SER A 214 9.86 -8.39 -11.12
CA SER A 214 10.77 -8.88 -10.06
C SER A 214 10.16 -8.69 -8.66
N PRO A 215 9.14 -9.47 -8.29
CA PRO A 215 8.49 -9.40 -6.99
C PRO A 215 9.42 -9.90 -5.89
N LYS A 216 9.37 -9.25 -4.72
CA LYS A 216 10.07 -9.72 -3.51
C LYS A 216 9.15 -10.55 -2.59
N SER A 217 7.86 -10.62 -2.90
CA SER A 217 6.84 -11.35 -2.15
C SER A 217 5.57 -11.59 -2.98
N LEU A 218 4.79 -12.60 -2.64
CA LEU A 218 3.47 -12.82 -3.26
C LEU A 218 2.50 -11.69 -2.94
N LEU A 219 2.56 -11.14 -1.71
CA LEU A 219 1.66 -10.08 -1.28
C LEU A 219 1.80 -8.81 -2.11
N SER A 220 2.99 -8.51 -2.64
CA SER A 220 3.19 -7.38 -3.57
C SER A 220 2.47 -7.56 -4.91
N ILE A 221 2.34 -8.80 -5.39
CA ILE A 221 1.63 -9.09 -6.64
C ILE A 221 0.12 -9.05 -6.40
N ILE A 222 -0.33 -9.66 -5.30
CA ILE A 222 -1.75 -9.69 -4.90
C ILE A 222 -2.27 -8.28 -4.64
N SER A 223 -1.53 -7.47 -3.88
CA SER A 223 -1.93 -6.09 -3.57
C SER A 223 -2.06 -5.25 -4.84
N PHE A 224 -1.14 -5.42 -5.80
CA PHE A 224 -1.23 -4.78 -7.10
C PHE A 224 -2.44 -5.27 -7.92
N GLY A 225 -2.72 -6.57 -7.92
CA GLY A 225 -3.89 -7.14 -8.60
C GLY A 225 -5.20 -6.58 -8.05
N ILE A 226 -5.36 -6.55 -6.71
CA ILE A 226 -6.53 -5.98 -6.03
C ILE A 226 -6.66 -4.47 -6.33
N GLN A 227 -5.55 -3.74 -6.24
CA GLN A 227 -5.54 -2.30 -6.54
C GLN A 227 -6.01 -2.03 -7.97
N THR A 228 -5.53 -2.84 -8.93
CA THR A 228 -5.86 -2.73 -10.36
C THR A 228 -7.33 -3.03 -10.64
N LEU A 229 -7.95 -3.92 -9.85
CA LEU A 229 -9.34 -4.35 -10.02
C LEU A 229 -10.36 -3.35 -9.45
N PHE A 230 -10.09 -2.80 -8.27
CA PHE A 230 -11.08 -2.02 -7.52
C PHE A 230 -10.88 -0.50 -7.57
N PHE A 231 -9.67 -0.02 -7.87
CA PHE A 231 -9.37 1.40 -7.81
C PHE A 231 -8.92 1.92 -9.18
N PRO A 232 -9.60 2.94 -9.76
CA PRO A 232 -9.10 3.62 -10.94
C PRO A 232 -7.79 4.34 -10.59
N PHE A 233 -6.71 4.02 -11.30
CA PHE A 233 -5.37 4.59 -11.07
C PHE A 233 -5.42 6.13 -11.12
N ARG A 234 -5.18 6.76 -9.96
CA ARG A 234 -4.84 8.18 -9.90
C ARG A 234 -3.32 8.30 -10.00
N ARG A 235 -2.84 8.68 -11.20
CA ARG A 235 -1.42 8.91 -11.56
C ARG A 235 -0.50 7.67 -11.59
N SER A 236 0.41 7.75 -12.55
CA SER A 236 1.39 6.79 -13.07
C SER A 236 2.51 6.35 -12.11
N THR A 237 2.20 5.73 -10.97
CA THR A 237 3.26 5.14 -10.13
C THR A 237 3.44 3.66 -10.45
N ILE A 238 4.54 3.32 -11.13
CA ILE A 238 4.93 1.93 -11.37
C ILE A 238 5.28 1.28 -10.03
N PRO A 239 4.64 0.16 -9.65
CA PRO A 239 4.95 -0.58 -8.44
C PRO A 239 6.43 -0.95 -8.34
N SER A 240 6.98 -1.01 -7.13
CA SER A 240 8.41 -1.25 -6.92
C SER A 240 8.94 -2.61 -7.40
N PHE A 241 8.05 -3.56 -7.69
CA PHE A 241 8.40 -4.86 -8.25
C PHE A 241 8.32 -4.91 -9.78
N LEU A 242 7.80 -3.85 -10.42
CA LEU A 242 7.83 -3.67 -11.86
C LEU A 242 8.94 -2.67 -12.18
N THR A 243 9.84 -3.08 -13.05
CA THR A 243 10.93 -2.25 -13.56
C THR A 243 10.67 -1.97 -15.01
N TYR A 244 10.75 -0.71 -15.41
CA TYR A 244 10.57 -0.29 -16.79
C TYR A 244 11.91 0.19 -17.36
N ILE A 245 12.24 -0.28 -18.56
CA ILE A 245 13.43 0.09 -19.32
C ILE A 245 12.99 0.40 -20.76
N SER A 246 13.49 1.50 -21.30
CA SER A 246 13.34 1.87 -22.70
C SER A 246 14.73 1.99 -23.33
N THR A 247 14.98 1.23 -24.39
CA THR A 247 16.32 1.07 -25.00
C THR A 247 16.20 0.66 -26.47
N PRO A 248 17.13 1.06 -27.36
CA PRO A 248 17.10 0.64 -28.76
C PRO A 248 17.51 -0.84 -28.96
N LYS A 249 18.32 -1.39 -28.04
CA LYS A 249 18.84 -2.76 -28.12
C LYS A 249 19.01 -3.35 -26.72
N MET A 250 18.62 -4.62 -26.57
CA MET A 250 18.79 -5.37 -25.33
C MET A 250 19.10 -6.84 -25.63
N THR A 251 20.05 -7.41 -24.89
CA THR A 251 20.33 -8.84 -24.88
C THR A 251 19.93 -9.41 -23.53
N ILE A 252 19.17 -10.49 -23.54
CA ILE A 252 18.72 -11.21 -22.35
C ILE A 252 19.32 -12.62 -22.42
N GLU A 253 20.16 -12.94 -21.44
CA GLU A 253 20.78 -14.25 -21.27
C GLU A 253 20.27 -14.91 -19.99
N ILE A 254 19.99 -16.21 -20.09
CA ILE A 254 19.43 -17.03 -19.03
C ILE A 254 20.28 -18.30 -18.95
N GLY A 255 20.54 -18.77 -17.73
CA GLY A 255 21.45 -19.91 -17.49
C GLY A 255 20.95 -21.26 -18.03
N GLU A 256 19.64 -21.39 -18.25
CA GLU A 256 18.95 -22.59 -18.76
C GLU A 256 18.03 -22.19 -19.92
N GLU A 257 17.56 -23.16 -20.72
CA GLU A 257 16.54 -22.90 -21.74
C GLU A 257 15.21 -22.55 -21.08
N ILE A 258 14.67 -21.35 -21.39
CA ILE A 258 13.36 -20.92 -20.90
C ILE A 258 12.35 -20.94 -22.04
N PRO A 259 11.09 -21.29 -21.78
CA PRO A 259 9.99 -20.95 -22.66
C PRO A 259 9.81 -19.43 -22.75
N PHE A 260 9.70 -18.94 -23.98
CA PHE A 260 9.27 -17.58 -24.29
C PHE A 260 8.29 -17.61 -25.46
N ALA A 261 7.44 -16.60 -25.56
CA ALA A 261 6.47 -16.49 -26.64
C ALA A 261 6.65 -15.20 -27.43
N ILE A 262 6.77 -15.31 -28.75
CA ILE A 262 6.78 -14.20 -29.70
C ILE A 262 5.39 -14.15 -30.32
N ASP A 263 4.66 -13.06 -30.09
CA ASP A 263 3.28 -12.86 -30.57
C ASP A 263 2.26 -13.96 -30.19
N GLY A 264 2.65 -14.90 -29.32
CA GLY A 264 1.83 -16.04 -28.88
C GLY A 264 2.36 -17.39 -29.30
N GLU A 265 3.32 -17.43 -30.23
CA GLU A 265 3.99 -18.66 -30.65
C GLU A 265 5.07 -19.01 -29.63
N GLU A 266 5.08 -20.25 -29.16
CA GLU A 266 6.01 -20.71 -28.12
C GLU A 266 7.36 -21.11 -28.73
N HIS A 267 8.43 -20.62 -28.13
CA HIS A 267 9.81 -20.92 -28.46
C HIS A 267 10.59 -21.28 -27.19
N GLN A 268 11.77 -21.87 -27.36
CA GLN A 268 12.71 -22.13 -26.27
C GLN A 268 14.10 -21.63 -26.63
N GLY A 269 14.81 -21.11 -25.64
CA GLY A 269 16.17 -20.62 -25.82
C GLY A 269 16.75 -20.04 -24.53
N SER A 270 18.07 -19.87 -24.53
CA SER A 270 18.84 -19.32 -23.41
C SER A 270 19.34 -17.90 -23.67
N LYS A 271 19.34 -17.45 -24.93
CA LYS A 271 19.73 -16.10 -25.34
C LYS A 271 18.68 -15.49 -26.25
N ILE A 272 18.27 -14.28 -25.92
CA ILE A 272 17.26 -13.52 -26.66
C ILE A 272 17.84 -12.13 -26.95
N GLU A 273 18.01 -11.83 -28.22
CA GLU A 273 18.51 -10.56 -28.74
C GLU A 273 17.35 -9.73 -29.27
N LEU A 274 17.19 -8.54 -28.70
CA LEU A 274 16.13 -7.57 -29.03
C LEU A 274 16.78 -6.37 -29.71
N GLN A 275 16.31 -6.05 -30.91
CA GLN A 275 16.77 -4.87 -31.62
C GLN A 275 15.64 -4.29 -32.47
N LEU A 276 15.68 -2.98 -32.71
CA LEU A 276 14.86 -2.38 -33.73
C LEU A 276 15.45 -2.68 -35.11
N SER A 277 14.58 -3.01 -36.06
CA SER A 277 14.96 -3.19 -37.45
C SER A 277 15.50 -1.88 -38.02
N GLU A 278 16.53 -1.95 -38.85
CA GLU A 278 17.03 -0.77 -39.59
C GLU A 278 16.02 -0.28 -40.64
N LYS A 279 15.04 -1.14 -41.00
CA LYS A 279 13.98 -0.82 -41.96
C LYS A 279 12.97 0.14 -41.35
N LYS A 280 12.86 1.33 -41.94
CA LYS A 280 11.84 2.33 -41.58
C LYS A 280 10.62 2.19 -42.45
N LEU A 281 9.60 1.48 -41.97
CA LEU A 281 8.36 1.32 -42.72
C LEU A 281 7.43 2.51 -42.50
N ARG A 282 6.74 2.94 -43.55
CA ARG A 282 5.71 3.96 -43.42
C ARG A 282 4.35 3.30 -43.37
N ILE A 283 3.90 2.97 -42.16
CA ILE A 283 2.63 2.28 -41.92
C ILE A 283 1.70 3.23 -41.17
N LEU A 284 0.43 3.32 -41.56
CA LEU A 284 -0.55 4.17 -40.88
C LEU A 284 -0.92 3.60 -39.50
N PRO A 285 -0.53 4.24 -38.38
CA PRO A 285 -1.09 3.90 -37.08
C PRO A 285 -2.50 4.50 -36.94
N ASN A 286 -3.40 3.78 -36.31
CA ASN A 286 -4.79 4.21 -36.07
C ASN A 286 -5.05 4.55 -34.60
N PHE A 287 -4.00 4.88 -33.84
CA PHE A 287 -4.12 5.35 -32.46
C PHE A 287 -4.33 6.86 -32.40
N GLU A 288 -5.17 7.33 -31.47
CA GLU A 288 -5.54 8.76 -31.31
C GLU A 288 -4.40 9.70 -30.88
N SER A 289 -3.18 9.20 -30.64
CA SER A 289 -2.12 9.99 -30.00
C SER A 289 -1.23 10.74 -31.02
N GLU A 290 -1.75 11.86 -31.54
CA GLU A 290 -1.05 12.83 -32.40
C GLU A 290 0.07 13.66 -31.72
N LYS A 291 0.48 13.32 -30.50
CA LYS A 291 1.57 14.05 -29.83
C LYS A 291 2.76 13.12 -29.64
N THR A 292 3.86 13.46 -30.30
CA THR A 292 5.23 13.02 -29.99
C THR A 292 5.47 13.31 -28.51
N LYS A 293 5.15 12.34 -27.66
CA LYS A 293 5.43 12.41 -26.22
C LYS A 293 6.80 11.79 -26.05
N GLU A 294 7.81 12.63 -25.81
CA GLU A 294 9.11 12.12 -25.37
C GLU A 294 8.97 11.54 -23.97
N THR A 295 9.29 10.25 -23.82
CA THR A 295 9.34 9.61 -22.51
C THR A 295 10.49 10.22 -21.70
N LYS A 296 10.17 11.11 -20.75
CA LYS A 296 11.17 11.79 -19.90
C LYS A 296 11.99 10.86 -18.99
N GLN A 297 11.53 9.63 -18.76
CA GLN A 297 12.19 8.64 -17.92
C GLN A 297 12.40 7.33 -18.67
N ARG A 298 13.64 7.07 -19.10
CA ARG A 298 14.02 5.84 -19.81
C ARG A 298 14.16 4.62 -18.88
N GLU A 299 14.38 4.86 -17.59
CA GLU A 299 14.56 3.83 -16.58
C GLU A 299 13.72 4.15 -15.34
N ILE A 300 12.93 3.19 -14.88
CA ILE A 300 12.14 3.30 -13.64
C ILE A 300 12.34 2.03 -12.81
N ASN A 301 12.63 2.21 -11.52
CA ASN A 301 12.85 1.13 -10.54
C ASN A 301 14.03 0.18 -10.80
N VAL A 302 14.94 0.49 -11.74
CA VAL A 302 16.15 -0.33 -12.00
C VAL A 302 16.97 -0.55 -10.73
N GLN A 303 17.13 0.47 -9.89
CA GLN A 303 17.85 0.37 -8.61
C GLN A 303 17.16 -0.52 -7.56
N LYS A 304 15.87 -0.84 -7.74
CA LYS A 304 15.09 -1.66 -6.79
C LYS A 304 15.13 -3.15 -7.13
N LEU A 305 15.69 -3.48 -8.31
CA LEU A 305 15.83 -4.85 -8.78
C LEU A 305 16.61 -5.70 -7.75
N PRO A 306 16.24 -6.98 -7.61
CA PRO A 306 16.97 -7.89 -6.77
C PRO A 306 18.33 -8.21 -7.39
N THR A 307 19.42 -7.82 -6.73
CA THR A 307 20.81 -8.06 -7.17
C THR A 307 21.65 -8.64 -6.01
N GLY A 308 22.86 -9.14 -6.32
CA GLY A 308 23.79 -9.66 -5.31
C GLY A 308 23.21 -10.80 -4.46
N ASN A 309 23.32 -10.69 -3.13
CA ASN A 309 22.83 -11.72 -2.21
C ASN A 309 21.31 -11.96 -2.31
N LEU A 310 20.53 -10.91 -2.57
CA LEU A 310 19.06 -11.00 -2.64
C LEU A 310 18.63 -11.75 -3.90
N LEU A 311 19.39 -11.64 -5.00
CA LEU A 311 19.21 -12.46 -6.19
C LEU A 311 19.38 -13.94 -5.85
N GLU A 312 20.47 -14.31 -5.17
CA GLU A 312 20.71 -15.71 -4.81
C GLU A 312 19.66 -16.28 -3.85
N GLU A 313 19.17 -15.48 -2.92
CA GLU A 313 18.14 -15.91 -1.97
C GLU A 313 16.80 -16.19 -2.67
N LEU A 314 16.41 -15.28 -3.59
CA LEU A 314 15.14 -15.34 -4.30
C LEU A 314 15.08 -16.43 -5.38
N THR A 315 16.20 -16.86 -5.93
CA THR A 315 16.25 -17.94 -6.94
C THR A 315 16.35 -19.34 -6.31
N ARG A 316 16.76 -19.46 -5.03
CA ARG A 316 16.92 -20.76 -4.35
C ARG A 316 15.62 -21.34 -3.78
N ARG A 317 14.56 -20.54 -3.65
CA ARG A 317 13.29 -20.94 -3.00
C ARG A 317 12.12 -20.27 -3.69
N HIS A 318 10.95 -20.91 -3.61
CA HIS A 318 9.69 -20.27 -4.01
C HIS A 318 9.49 -18.93 -3.30
N LEU A 319 8.90 -17.98 -4.02
CA LEU A 319 8.65 -16.64 -3.55
C LEU A 319 7.83 -16.67 -2.24
N PRO A 320 8.31 -16.02 -1.17
CA PRO A 320 7.62 -16.07 0.10
C PRO A 320 6.33 -15.24 0.05
N TRP A 321 5.36 -15.60 0.91
CA TRP A 321 4.13 -14.82 1.09
C TRP A 321 4.42 -13.37 1.49
N VAL A 322 5.35 -13.21 2.42
CA VAL A 322 5.80 -11.94 2.98
C VAL A 322 7.30 -11.82 2.75
N ARG A 323 7.78 -10.64 2.34
CA ARG A 323 9.21 -10.38 2.17
C ARG A 323 9.94 -10.67 3.48
N HIS A 324 10.99 -11.48 3.44
CA HIS A 324 11.93 -11.60 4.55
C HIS A 324 12.90 -10.41 4.49
N ALA A 325 13.20 -9.80 5.64
CA ALA A 325 14.21 -8.76 5.71
C ALA A 325 15.57 -9.35 5.32
N THR A 326 16.38 -8.60 4.58
CA THR A 326 17.73 -9.08 4.21
C THR A 326 18.59 -9.26 5.46
N THR A 327 19.65 -10.06 5.37
CA THR A 327 20.60 -10.24 6.48
C THR A 327 21.20 -8.91 6.96
N GLU A 328 21.40 -7.94 6.06
CA GLU A 328 21.90 -6.60 6.37
C GLU A 328 20.84 -5.75 7.08
N GLU A 329 19.63 -5.64 6.52
CA GLU A 329 18.50 -4.92 7.13
C GLU A 329 18.20 -5.47 8.54
N PHE A 330 18.29 -6.78 8.70
CA PHE A 330 18.16 -7.44 9.99
C PHE A 330 19.28 -7.05 10.96
N LYS A 331 20.54 -7.11 10.52
CA LYS A 331 21.71 -6.82 11.37
C LYS A 331 21.71 -5.37 11.86
N GLU A 332 21.39 -4.42 10.98
CA GLU A 332 21.30 -3.00 11.31
C GLU A 332 20.19 -2.73 12.33
N LEU A 333 18.96 -3.19 12.03
CA LEU A 333 17.84 -3.06 12.96
C LEU A 333 18.18 -3.68 14.32
N PHE A 334 18.70 -4.91 14.33
CA PHE A 334 18.97 -5.61 15.57
C PHE A 334 20.07 -4.94 16.40
N THR A 335 21.06 -4.33 15.75
CA THR A 335 22.10 -3.53 16.42
C THR A 335 21.49 -2.30 17.07
N LEU A 336 20.63 -1.57 16.35
CA LEU A 336 19.91 -0.40 16.87
C LEU A 336 18.99 -0.79 18.04
N LEU A 337 18.24 -1.89 17.93
CA LEU A 337 17.37 -2.35 19.01
C LEU A 337 18.14 -2.80 20.25
N ARG A 338 19.32 -3.42 20.09
CA ARG A 338 20.19 -3.73 21.22
C ARG A 338 20.71 -2.48 21.92
N GLN A 339 21.05 -1.44 21.17
CA GLN A 339 21.42 -0.14 21.75
C GLN A 339 20.25 0.48 22.51
N ASN A 340 19.05 0.52 21.90
CA ASN A 340 17.83 1.05 22.51
C ASN A 340 17.35 0.25 23.72
N SER A 341 17.70 -1.03 23.84
CA SER A 341 17.32 -1.87 24.99
C SER A 341 18.05 -1.48 26.28
N LYS A 342 19.14 -0.71 26.22
CA LYS A 342 19.95 -0.33 27.38
C LYS A 342 19.66 1.10 27.79
N ALA A 343 19.51 1.33 29.10
CA ALA A 343 19.36 2.66 29.64
C ALA A 343 20.65 3.47 29.45
N SER A 344 20.58 4.55 28.67
CA SER A 344 21.66 5.51 28.47
C SER A 344 21.48 6.73 29.37
N SER A 345 22.54 7.52 29.59
CA SER A 345 22.42 8.78 30.33
C SER A 345 21.38 9.71 29.72
N SER A 346 21.32 9.79 28.38
CA SER A 346 20.29 10.57 27.67
C SER A 346 18.89 10.03 27.94
N PHE A 347 18.68 8.71 27.99
CA PHE A 347 17.40 8.11 28.33
C PHE A 347 16.94 8.56 29.72
N LEU A 348 17.81 8.52 30.74
CA LEU A 348 17.45 8.90 32.11
C LEU A 348 17.07 10.38 32.21
N VAL A 349 17.86 11.26 31.59
CA VAL A 349 17.61 12.71 31.58
C VAL A 349 16.32 13.05 30.84
N LEU A 350 16.12 12.50 29.64
CA LEU A 350 14.92 12.74 28.85
C LEU A 350 13.67 12.21 29.55
N MET A 351 13.75 11.05 30.22
CA MET A 351 12.63 10.50 30.99
C MET A 351 12.25 11.40 32.17
N ALA A 352 13.25 11.91 32.91
CA ALA A 352 13.02 12.85 34.01
C ALA A 352 12.39 14.16 33.49
N LEU A 353 13.00 14.80 32.49
CA LEU A 353 12.49 16.05 31.91
C LEU A 353 11.10 15.90 31.31
N SER A 354 10.85 14.82 30.56
CA SER A 354 9.55 14.52 29.97
C SER A 354 8.49 14.39 31.07
N THR A 355 8.80 13.68 32.16
CA THR A 355 7.85 13.51 33.27
C THR A 355 7.61 14.81 34.04
N LEU A 356 8.63 15.64 34.22
CA LEU A 356 8.48 16.97 34.82
C LEU A 356 7.53 17.84 34.00
N ILE A 357 7.77 17.95 32.69
CA ILE A 357 6.93 18.73 31.77
C ILE A 357 5.50 18.17 31.74
N ALA A 358 5.35 16.84 31.69
CA ALA A 358 4.04 16.20 31.73
C ALA A 358 3.29 16.54 33.02
N THR A 359 3.94 16.44 34.17
CA THR A 359 3.32 16.70 35.48
C THR A 359 2.88 18.17 35.60
N PHE A 360 3.71 19.13 35.17
CA PHE A 360 3.32 20.54 35.11
C PHE A 360 2.20 20.79 34.10
N GLY A 361 2.26 20.17 32.92
CA GLY A 361 1.19 20.28 31.91
C GLY A 361 -0.14 19.73 32.40
N LEU A 362 -0.11 18.62 33.14
CA LEU A 362 -1.28 18.02 33.79
C LEU A 362 -1.85 18.95 34.86
N PHE A 363 -1.05 19.48 35.79
CA PHE A 363 -1.54 20.44 36.78
C PHE A 363 -2.07 21.74 36.14
N GLY A 364 -1.42 22.20 35.07
CA GLY A 364 -1.83 23.37 34.29
C GLY A 364 -2.99 23.12 33.32
N ASN A 365 -3.56 21.91 33.29
CA ASN A 365 -4.63 21.50 32.38
C ASN A 365 -4.36 21.86 30.90
N SER A 366 -3.12 21.65 30.44
CA SER A 366 -2.63 22.09 29.13
C SER A 366 -2.25 20.92 28.23
N SER A 367 -3.20 20.49 27.41
CA SER A 367 -3.02 19.44 26.39
C SER A 367 -1.76 19.63 25.52
N PRO A 368 -1.45 20.84 24.98
CA PRO A 368 -0.25 21.04 24.16
C PRO A 368 1.07 20.76 24.90
N VAL A 369 1.16 21.13 26.18
CA VAL A 369 2.34 20.88 27.01
C VAL A 369 2.48 19.39 27.31
N VAL A 370 1.36 18.72 27.60
CA VAL A 370 1.31 17.27 27.81
C VAL A 370 1.75 16.51 26.55
N ILE A 371 1.32 16.95 25.36
CA ILE A 371 1.78 16.40 24.08
C ILE A 371 3.28 16.66 23.90
N GLY A 372 3.76 17.88 24.16
CA GLY A 372 5.19 18.23 24.11
C GLY A 372 6.06 17.35 25.02
N ALA A 373 5.55 16.95 26.18
CA ALA A 373 6.23 15.99 27.04
C ALA A 373 6.33 14.60 26.41
N MET A 374 5.26 14.12 25.75
CA MET A 374 5.28 12.82 25.05
C MET A 374 6.33 12.78 23.92
N ILE A 375 6.58 13.92 23.27
CA ILE A 375 7.58 14.05 22.19
C ILE A 375 8.99 13.76 22.69
N LEU A 376 9.30 14.21 23.90
CA LEU A 376 10.62 14.07 24.51
C LEU A 376 10.88 12.65 25.06
N ALA A 377 9.82 11.87 25.26
CA ALA A 377 9.85 10.62 26.01
C ALA A 377 10.68 9.52 25.28
N PRO A 378 11.70 8.94 25.92
CA PRO A 378 12.59 7.98 25.26
C PRO A 378 12.11 6.52 25.36
N LEU A 379 10.89 6.27 25.86
CA LEU A 379 10.37 4.92 26.14
C LEU A 379 10.16 4.06 24.90
N MET A 380 9.96 4.68 23.73
CA MET A 380 9.59 3.93 22.53
C MET A 380 10.69 2.96 22.07
N GLY A 381 11.97 3.36 22.15
CA GLY A 381 13.09 2.51 21.78
C GLY A 381 13.11 1.17 22.54
N PRO A 382 13.21 1.19 23.88
CA PRO A 382 13.17 -0.02 24.70
C PRO A 382 11.93 -0.90 24.47
N ILE A 383 10.76 -0.29 24.23
CA ILE A 383 9.49 -0.99 23.98
C ILE A 383 9.51 -1.72 22.63
N ILE A 384 9.98 -1.07 21.57
CA ILE A 384 10.14 -1.72 20.27
C ILE A 384 11.20 -2.83 20.34
N SER A 385 12.29 -2.63 21.10
CA SER A 385 13.27 -3.66 21.38
C SER A 385 12.67 -4.85 22.16
N LEU A 386 11.76 -4.59 23.11
CA LEU A 386 11.04 -5.64 23.83
C LEU A 386 10.17 -6.48 22.89
N ALA A 387 9.43 -5.82 21.99
CA ALA A 387 8.59 -6.48 21.00
C ALA A 387 9.41 -7.40 20.08
N MET A 388 10.55 -6.93 19.58
CA MET A 388 11.45 -7.73 18.76
C MET A 388 12.09 -8.88 19.54
N GLY A 389 12.52 -8.63 20.79
CA GLY A 389 13.08 -9.63 21.68
C GLY A 389 12.08 -10.75 21.99
N ALA A 390 10.82 -10.39 22.28
CA ALA A 390 9.75 -11.34 22.48
C ALA A 390 9.47 -12.16 21.21
N LEU A 391 9.37 -11.48 20.06
CA LEU A 391 9.12 -12.12 18.76
C LEU A 391 10.21 -13.13 18.36
N ARG A 392 11.48 -12.85 18.67
CA ARG A 392 12.61 -13.73 18.34
C ARG A 392 13.07 -14.62 19.49
N GLN A 393 12.41 -14.56 20.64
CA GLN A 393 12.81 -15.26 21.86
C GLN A 393 14.26 -14.94 22.29
N ASP A 394 14.75 -13.71 22.03
CA ASP A 394 16.05 -13.26 22.56
C ASP A 394 15.88 -12.80 24.02
N GLY A 395 16.16 -13.72 24.95
CA GLY A 395 16.02 -13.46 26.39
C GLY A 395 16.91 -12.33 26.91
N ILE A 396 18.06 -12.05 26.29
CA ILE A 396 18.94 -10.95 26.69
C ILE A 396 18.30 -9.62 26.28
N LEU A 397 17.77 -9.55 25.05
CA LEU A 397 17.09 -8.37 24.55
C LEU A 397 15.83 -8.07 25.37
N VAL A 398 15.01 -9.09 25.67
CA VAL A 398 13.83 -8.98 26.53
C VAL A 398 14.20 -8.48 27.92
N LYS A 399 15.21 -9.10 28.56
CA LYS A 399 15.64 -8.71 29.92
C LYS A 399 16.13 -7.27 29.98
N ASN A 400 16.98 -6.86 29.03
CA ASN A 400 17.52 -5.50 28.99
C ASN A 400 16.41 -4.48 28.75
N SER A 401 15.52 -4.74 27.80
CA SER A 401 14.38 -3.85 27.53
C SER A 401 13.44 -3.73 28.73
N LEU A 402 13.08 -4.84 29.38
CA LEU A 402 12.24 -4.81 30.59
C LEU A 402 12.92 -4.02 31.72
N ALA A 403 14.22 -4.22 31.93
CA ALA A 403 14.98 -3.49 32.94
C ALA A 403 15.00 -1.97 32.65
N THR A 404 15.22 -1.58 31.39
CA THR A 404 15.20 -0.17 30.98
C THR A 404 13.80 0.45 31.11
N ILE A 405 12.74 -0.25 30.70
CA ILE A 405 11.35 0.22 30.86
C ILE A 405 11.02 0.38 32.34
N PHE A 406 11.37 -0.60 33.17
CA PHE A 406 11.14 -0.56 34.61
C PHE A 406 11.89 0.60 35.28
N LEU A 407 13.16 0.82 34.91
CA LEU A 407 13.92 1.97 35.38
C LEU A 407 13.27 3.30 34.96
N GLY A 408 12.77 3.39 33.73
CA GLY A 408 12.02 4.55 33.24
C GLY A 408 10.74 4.80 34.04
N ILE A 409 9.99 3.74 34.37
CA ILE A 409 8.80 3.81 35.24
C ILE A 409 9.18 4.37 36.62
N LEU A 410 10.23 3.83 37.25
CA LEU A 410 10.69 4.30 38.56
C LEU A 410 11.06 5.78 38.54
N ILE A 411 11.80 6.22 37.52
CA ILE A 411 12.20 7.64 37.37
C ILE A 411 10.96 8.51 37.15
N GLY A 412 10.05 8.11 36.27
CA GLY A 412 8.81 8.85 36.01
C GLY A 412 7.97 9.01 37.27
N LEU A 413 7.71 7.91 37.99
CA LEU A 413 6.97 7.94 39.25
C LEU A 413 7.68 8.82 40.29
N PHE A 414 8.99 8.67 40.45
CA PHE A 414 9.78 9.43 41.41
C PHE A 414 9.66 10.94 41.17
N PHE A 415 9.88 11.41 39.94
CA PHE A 415 9.79 12.84 39.63
C PHE A 415 8.35 13.37 39.68
N ALA A 416 7.35 12.58 39.24
CA ALA A 416 5.95 12.98 39.34
C ALA A 416 5.49 13.12 40.79
N VAL A 417 5.89 12.21 41.69
CA VAL A 417 5.61 12.29 43.13
C VAL A 417 6.28 13.53 43.74
N ILE A 418 7.55 13.78 43.43
CA ILE A 418 8.27 14.96 43.92
C ILE A 418 7.57 16.26 43.52
N ILE A 419 7.21 16.40 42.24
CA ILE A 419 6.51 17.60 41.77
C ILE A 419 5.12 17.73 42.40
N THR A 420 4.43 16.62 42.63
CA THR A 420 3.14 16.60 43.31
C THR A 420 3.25 17.07 44.77
N TRP A 421 4.33 16.75 45.47
CA TRP A 421 4.57 17.26 46.83
C TRP A 421 4.96 18.74 46.86
N ILE A 422 5.70 19.20 45.86
CA ILE A 422 6.10 20.62 45.73
C ILE A 422 4.89 21.48 45.28
N THR A 423 3.94 20.89 44.56
CA THR A 423 2.77 21.55 43.99
C THR A 423 1.52 21.09 44.72
N PRO A 424 1.10 21.75 45.82
CA PRO A 424 0.00 21.30 46.68
C PRO A 424 -1.39 21.54 46.07
N LEU A 425 -1.57 21.21 44.79
CA LEU A 425 -2.84 21.23 44.08
C LEU A 425 -3.45 19.83 44.15
N LYS A 426 -4.63 19.71 44.76
CA LYS A 426 -5.43 18.48 44.80
C LYS A 426 -6.72 18.67 43.98
N ILE A 427 -6.55 18.96 42.69
CA ILE A 427 -7.67 19.24 41.79
C ILE A 427 -7.67 18.17 40.69
N LEU A 428 -8.78 17.44 40.58
CA LEU A 428 -9.05 16.56 39.44
C LEU A 428 -9.53 17.42 38.26
N ASN A 429 -8.61 17.80 37.39
CA ASN A 429 -8.94 18.52 36.15
C ASN A 429 -9.19 17.56 34.98
N SER A 430 -9.64 18.10 33.85
CA SER A 430 -9.99 17.31 32.67
C SER A 430 -8.83 16.45 32.15
N GLU A 431 -7.60 16.98 32.14
CA GLU A 431 -6.43 16.24 31.65
C GLU A 431 -6.06 15.05 32.56
N ILE A 432 -6.20 15.20 33.88
CA ILE A 432 -5.95 14.13 34.85
C ILE A 432 -7.06 13.07 34.78
N VAL A 433 -8.33 13.50 34.77
CA VAL A 433 -9.50 12.60 34.71
C VAL A 433 -9.49 11.76 33.43
N ALA A 434 -9.12 12.35 32.30
CA ALA A 434 -8.98 11.65 31.02
C ALA A 434 -7.95 10.50 31.04
N ARG A 435 -7.06 10.45 32.04
CA ARG A 435 -6.05 9.38 32.19
C ARG A 435 -6.36 8.37 33.27
N ILE A 436 -7.42 8.58 34.06
CA ILE A 436 -7.87 7.65 35.11
C ILE A 436 -9.01 6.76 34.60
N ARG A 437 -9.71 7.18 33.54
CA ARG A 437 -10.82 6.47 32.89
C ARG A 437 -10.37 5.83 31.57
N PRO A 438 -9.64 4.71 31.60
CA PRO A 438 -9.12 4.11 30.38
C PRO A 438 -10.23 3.56 29.49
N ASN A 439 -10.08 3.71 28.17
CA ASN A 439 -11.06 3.29 27.18
C ASN A 439 -10.43 2.35 26.13
N LEU A 440 -11.25 1.53 25.48
CA LEU A 440 -10.87 0.72 24.31
C LEU A 440 -10.30 1.58 23.16
N LEU A 441 -10.71 2.84 23.05
CA LEU A 441 -10.14 3.78 22.08
C LEU A 441 -8.65 4.04 22.35
N ASP A 442 -8.22 4.13 23.61
CA ASP A 442 -6.81 4.29 23.96
C ASP A 442 -5.98 3.08 23.52
N LEU A 443 -6.55 1.87 23.67
CA LEU A 443 -5.93 0.64 23.17
C LEU A 443 -5.81 0.65 21.64
N GLY A 444 -6.82 1.16 20.92
CA GLY A 444 -6.75 1.34 19.47
C GLY A 444 -5.60 2.26 19.04
N VAL A 445 -5.42 3.38 19.75
CA VAL A 445 -4.29 4.30 19.53
C VAL A 445 -2.96 3.63 19.86
N ALA A 446 -2.88 2.87 20.95
CA ALA A 446 -1.68 2.12 21.33
C ALA A 446 -1.28 1.07 20.28
N VAL A 447 -2.25 0.35 19.72
CA VAL A 447 -2.02 -0.61 18.63
C VAL A 447 -1.48 0.13 17.39
N ALA A 448 -2.10 1.23 16.99
CA ALA A 448 -1.64 2.04 15.85
C ALA A 448 -0.21 2.57 16.08
N ALA A 449 0.10 3.04 17.29
CA ALA A 449 1.43 3.50 17.68
C ALA A 449 2.48 2.37 17.64
N GLY A 450 2.11 1.15 18.05
CA GLY A 450 2.98 -0.03 17.94
C GLY A 450 3.30 -0.41 16.49
N VAL A 451 2.29 -0.38 15.60
CA VAL A 451 2.49 -0.59 14.16
C VAL A 451 3.41 0.48 13.58
N ALA A 452 3.10 1.76 13.83
CA ALA A 452 3.89 2.88 13.32
C ALA A 452 5.34 2.83 13.83
N GLY A 453 5.52 2.53 15.11
CA GLY A 453 6.83 2.41 15.74
C GLY A 453 7.69 1.30 15.17
N ALA A 454 7.14 0.09 15.02
CA ALA A 454 7.86 -1.03 14.43
C ALA A 454 8.17 -0.77 12.94
N TYR A 455 7.20 -0.25 12.18
CA TYR A 455 7.40 0.09 10.78
C TYR A 455 8.48 1.16 10.58
N ALA A 456 8.46 2.23 11.39
CA ALA A 456 9.46 3.29 11.28
C ALA A 456 10.86 2.83 11.69
N HIS A 457 10.99 2.01 12.74
CA HIS A 457 12.29 1.44 13.11
C HIS A 457 12.82 0.45 12.07
N SER A 458 11.93 -0.23 11.34
CA SER A 458 12.32 -1.18 10.28
C SER A 458 12.90 -0.53 9.01
N ARG A 459 12.72 0.79 8.82
CA ARG A 459 13.16 1.49 7.60
C ARG A 459 14.08 2.65 7.95
N GLU A 460 15.35 2.56 7.54
CA GLU A 460 16.38 3.54 7.88
C GLU A 460 16.01 4.98 7.47
N GLU A 461 15.44 5.16 6.27
CA GLU A 461 14.97 6.46 5.75
C GLU A 461 13.87 7.09 6.62
N ILE A 462 12.99 6.24 7.17
CA ILE A 462 11.88 6.68 8.01
C ILE A 462 12.36 6.91 9.44
N ALA A 463 13.23 6.05 9.98
CA ALA A 463 13.80 6.20 11.30
C ALA A 463 14.51 7.56 11.48
N LYS A 464 15.23 8.03 10.45
CA LYS A 464 15.91 9.34 10.45
C LYS A 464 14.93 10.53 10.43
N THR A 465 13.81 10.43 9.73
CA THR A 465 12.77 11.48 9.67
C THR A 465 11.86 11.47 10.90
N LEU A 466 11.62 10.29 11.49
CA LEU A 466 10.81 10.13 12.69
C LEU A 466 11.47 10.67 13.96
N ALA A 467 12.81 10.77 13.97
CA ALA A 467 13.52 11.47 15.04
C ALA A 467 13.06 12.93 15.20
N GLY A 468 12.51 13.53 14.13
CA GLY A 468 11.91 14.87 14.15
C GLY A 468 10.38 14.91 14.32
N VAL A 469 9.66 13.85 13.96
CA VAL A 469 8.21 13.73 14.15
C VAL A 469 7.96 12.67 15.20
N ALA A 470 8.05 13.08 16.45
CA ALA A 470 7.85 12.22 17.59
C ALA A 470 6.56 11.40 17.47
N ILE A 471 6.74 10.08 17.52
CA ILE A 471 5.68 9.13 17.88
C ILE A 471 5.26 9.49 19.30
N SER A 472 4.38 10.48 19.46
CA SER A 472 3.91 10.97 20.75
C SER A 472 3.09 9.87 21.40
N VAL A 473 3.79 8.96 22.07
CA VAL A 473 3.18 7.79 22.68
C VAL A 473 2.46 8.21 23.95
N ALA A 474 1.22 7.76 24.09
CA ALA A 474 0.33 8.02 25.24
C ALA A 474 0.75 7.26 26.52
N LEU A 475 2.05 7.15 26.82
CA LEU A 475 2.58 6.44 27.99
C LEU A 475 3.04 7.36 29.11
N VAL A 476 3.74 8.47 28.80
CA VAL A 476 4.26 9.34 29.87
C VAL A 476 3.15 10.02 30.67
N PRO A 477 2.07 10.55 30.07
CA PRO A 477 1.05 11.22 30.87
C PRO A 477 0.27 10.28 31.81
N PRO A 478 -0.17 9.06 31.41
CA PRO A 478 -0.70 8.10 32.38
C PRO A 478 0.29 7.75 33.49
N LEU A 479 1.58 7.60 33.18
CA LEU A 479 2.61 7.35 34.19
C LEU A 479 2.77 8.54 35.16
N ALA A 480 2.72 9.76 34.65
CA ALA A 480 2.76 10.97 35.47
C ALA A 480 1.51 11.10 36.36
N VAL A 481 0.31 10.83 35.83
CA VAL A 481 -0.93 10.79 36.62
C VAL A 481 -0.90 9.69 37.68
N ALA A 482 -0.33 8.52 37.38
CA ALA A 482 -0.11 7.48 38.39
C ALA A 482 0.80 8.00 39.53
N GLY A 483 1.87 8.72 39.19
CA GLY A 483 2.74 9.40 40.16
C GLY A 483 2.03 10.51 40.95
N ILE A 484 1.15 11.29 40.32
CA ILE A 484 0.30 12.27 41.00
C ILE A 484 -0.62 11.58 42.01
N GLY A 485 -1.27 10.47 41.61
CA GLY A 485 -2.11 9.65 42.49
C GLY A 485 -1.34 9.13 43.71
N LEU A 486 -0.13 8.60 43.49
CA LEU A 486 0.77 8.19 44.58
C LEU A 486 1.14 9.36 45.49
N GLY A 487 1.49 10.51 44.92
CA GLY A 487 1.84 11.71 45.69
C GLY A 487 0.68 12.25 46.53
N TRP A 488 -0.55 12.13 46.04
CA TRP A 488 -1.77 12.46 46.78
C TRP A 488 -2.21 11.40 47.80
N GLY A 489 -1.68 10.17 47.71
CA GLY A 489 -2.20 9.02 48.45
C GLY A 489 -3.56 8.53 47.92
N ASN A 490 -3.95 8.92 46.70
CA ASN A 490 -5.21 8.51 46.08
C ASN A 490 -4.98 7.25 45.24
N TRP A 491 -5.36 6.09 45.79
CA TRP A 491 -5.17 4.79 45.14
C TRP A 491 -5.98 4.63 43.85
N ASN A 492 -7.18 5.22 43.78
CA ASN A 492 -8.04 5.15 42.60
C ASN A 492 -7.40 5.86 41.40
N VAL A 493 -6.85 7.07 41.63
CA VAL A 493 -6.09 7.82 40.60
C VAL A 493 -4.86 7.04 40.15
N CYS A 494 -4.09 6.50 41.11
CA CYS A 494 -2.90 5.72 40.81
C CYS A 494 -3.22 4.47 39.97
N TRP A 495 -4.23 3.71 40.39
CA TRP A 495 -4.60 2.44 39.75
C TRP A 495 -5.17 2.66 38.34
N GLY A 496 -6.12 3.58 38.17
CA GLY A 496 -6.72 3.85 36.86
C GLY A 496 -5.68 4.29 35.82
N ALA A 497 -4.77 5.18 36.21
CA ALA A 497 -3.70 5.64 35.31
C ALA A 497 -2.61 4.59 35.06
N SER A 498 -2.29 3.75 36.06
CA SER A 498 -1.38 2.61 35.89
C SER A 498 -1.97 1.55 34.95
N LEU A 499 -3.28 1.33 35.04
CA LEU A 499 -3.98 0.43 34.14
C LEU A 499 -3.93 0.94 32.69
N LEU A 500 -4.23 2.22 32.46
CA LEU A 500 -4.09 2.86 31.14
C LEU A 500 -2.66 2.74 30.58
N PHE A 501 -1.66 3.00 31.42
CA PHE A 501 -0.25 2.83 31.05
C PHE A 501 0.04 1.38 30.63
N GLY A 502 -0.37 0.41 31.46
CA GLY A 502 -0.13 -1.01 31.24
C GLY A 502 -0.81 -1.53 29.96
N THR A 503 -2.07 -1.16 29.73
CA THR A 503 -2.82 -1.56 28.53
C THR A 503 -2.18 -1.00 27.27
N ASN A 504 -1.77 0.27 27.32
CA ASN A 504 -1.09 0.91 26.19
C ASN A 504 0.26 0.24 25.91
N LEU A 505 1.05 -0.04 26.95
CA LEU A 505 2.34 -0.71 26.82
C LEU A 505 2.17 -2.10 26.20
N ALA A 506 1.24 -2.91 26.71
CA ALA A 506 0.97 -4.25 26.18
C ALA A 506 0.46 -4.21 24.73
N GLY A 507 -0.44 -3.28 24.41
CA GLY A 507 -0.96 -3.07 23.06
C GLY A 507 0.15 -2.71 22.06
N ILE A 508 1.03 -1.78 22.44
CA ILE A 508 2.19 -1.38 21.62
C ILE A 508 3.12 -2.58 21.38
N VAL A 509 3.50 -3.30 22.44
CA VAL A 509 4.41 -4.46 22.33
C VAL A 509 3.83 -5.53 21.41
N MET A 510 2.56 -5.89 21.58
CA MET A 510 1.91 -6.91 20.74
C MET A 510 1.81 -6.45 19.28
N ALA A 511 1.36 -5.21 19.04
CA ALA A 511 1.20 -4.68 17.68
C ALA A 511 2.55 -4.55 16.97
N ALA A 512 3.59 -4.11 17.67
CA ALA A 512 4.95 -4.04 17.15
C ALA A 512 5.51 -5.43 16.82
N ALA A 513 5.29 -6.43 17.69
CA ALA A 513 5.71 -7.80 17.43
C ALA A 513 5.01 -8.40 16.20
N LEU A 514 3.70 -8.19 16.07
CA LEU A 514 2.94 -8.60 14.88
C LEU A 514 3.44 -7.88 13.62
N THR A 515 3.75 -6.60 13.72
CA THR A 515 4.29 -5.81 12.60
C THR A 515 5.66 -6.33 12.15
N PHE A 516 6.59 -6.61 13.07
CA PHE A 516 7.88 -7.20 12.71
C PHE A 516 7.74 -8.60 12.08
N LEU A 517 6.75 -9.39 12.51
CA LEU A 517 6.42 -10.66 11.87
C LEU A 517 5.94 -10.45 10.42
N LEU A 518 5.02 -9.50 10.21
CA LEU A 518 4.50 -9.14 8.89
C LEU A 518 5.52 -8.44 7.98
N LEU A 519 6.62 -7.93 8.54
CA LEU A 519 7.75 -7.38 7.78
C LEU A 519 8.87 -8.40 7.58
N GLY A 520 8.70 -9.64 8.07
CA GLY A 520 9.63 -10.74 7.83
C GLY A 520 10.92 -10.71 8.66
N TYR A 521 10.90 -10.09 9.84
CA TYR A 521 12.06 -10.05 10.75
C TYR A 521 12.21 -11.29 11.65
N SER A 522 11.21 -12.17 11.69
CA SER A 522 11.24 -13.45 12.42
C SER A 522 10.45 -14.53 11.68
N PRO A 523 10.95 -15.79 11.61
CA PRO A 523 10.20 -16.90 11.05
C PRO A 523 9.01 -17.26 11.96
N PHE A 524 7.86 -17.61 11.34
CA PHE A 524 6.60 -17.86 12.06
C PHE A 524 6.74 -18.91 13.17
N GLN A 525 7.49 -19.98 12.94
CA GLN A 525 7.71 -21.05 13.93
C GLN A 525 8.40 -20.56 15.21
N LEU A 526 9.34 -19.61 15.08
CA LEU A 526 10.02 -19.00 16.22
C LEU A 526 9.13 -17.95 16.89
N ALA A 527 8.32 -17.24 16.12
CA ALA A 527 7.43 -16.19 16.61
C ALA A 527 6.30 -16.70 17.52
N GLN A 528 5.83 -17.93 17.34
CA GLN A 528 4.62 -18.46 18.01
C GLN A 528 4.63 -18.28 19.53
N LYS A 529 5.69 -18.70 20.23
CA LYS A 529 5.72 -18.61 21.70
C LYS A 529 5.73 -17.16 22.19
N GLY A 530 6.53 -16.31 21.54
CA GLY A 530 6.59 -14.88 21.86
C GLY A 530 5.24 -14.19 21.67
N LEU A 531 4.58 -14.47 20.56
CA LEU A 531 3.26 -13.92 20.24
C LEU A 531 2.20 -14.39 21.25
N ILE A 532 2.19 -15.68 21.61
CA ILE A 532 1.28 -16.23 22.63
C ILE A 532 1.49 -15.54 23.97
N VAL A 533 2.73 -15.36 24.41
CA VAL A 533 3.03 -14.66 25.67
C VAL A 533 2.55 -13.20 25.62
N SER A 534 2.81 -12.48 24.53
CA SER A 534 2.32 -11.10 24.37
C SER A 534 0.80 -11.02 24.36
N VAL A 535 0.10 -11.97 23.73
CA VAL A 535 -1.38 -12.04 23.74
C VAL A 535 -1.90 -12.34 25.14
N LEU A 536 -1.29 -13.29 25.87
CA LEU A 536 -1.68 -13.61 27.24
C LEU A 536 -1.51 -12.40 28.18
N ILE A 537 -0.40 -11.67 28.06
CA ILE A 537 -0.16 -10.44 28.83
C ILE A 537 -1.19 -9.38 28.47
N LEU A 538 -1.48 -9.19 27.17
CA LEU A 538 -2.49 -8.24 26.75
C LEU A 538 -3.87 -8.60 27.31
N VAL A 539 -4.29 -9.86 27.22
CA VAL A 539 -5.57 -10.33 27.77
C VAL A 539 -5.62 -10.11 29.28
N LEU A 540 -4.54 -10.46 29.99
CA LEU A 540 -4.43 -10.29 31.43
C LEU A 540 -4.57 -8.82 31.85
N ILE A 541 -3.94 -7.89 31.14
CA ILE A 541 -3.95 -6.46 31.44
C ILE A 541 -5.24 -5.78 30.94
N THR A 542 -5.84 -6.28 29.86
CA THR A 542 -7.08 -5.74 29.29
C THR A 542 -8.33 -6.21 30.06
N ALA A 543 -8.27 -7.34 30.77
CA ALA A 543 -9.41 -7.82 31.54
C ALA A 543 -9.88 -6.81 32.62
N PRO A 544 -9.00 -6.23 33.47
CA PRO A 544 -9.40 -5.16 34.39
C PRO A 544 -9.87 -3.88 33.69
N LEU A 545 -9.34 -3.60 32.49
CA LEU A 545 -9.79 -2.46 31.67
C LEU A 545 -11.24 -2.62 31.25
N VAL A 546 -11.65 -3.81 30.79
CA VAL A 546 -13.03 -4.08 30.40
C VAL A 546 -13.99 -3.91 31.58
N LEU A 547 -13.57 -4.35 32.79
CA LEU A 547 -14.35 -4.14 34.02
C LEU A 547 -14.47 -2.64 34.34
N SER A 548 -13.36 -1.92 34.36
CA SER A 548 -13.34 -0.47 34.64
C SER A 548 -14.13 0.34 33.61
N PHE A 549 -14.08 -0.07 32.33
CA PHE A 549 -14.85 0.55 31.25
C PHE A 549 -16.34 0.32 31.44
N ARG A 550 -16.76 -0.88 31.86
CA ARG A 550 -18.17 -1.17 32.18
C ARG A 550 -18.65 -0.27 33.31
N ASP A 551 -17.88 -0.14 34.38
CA ASP A 551 -18.22 0.68 35.54
C ASP A 551 -18.32 2.18 35.14
N MET A 552 -17.42 2.66 34.28
CA MET A 552 -17.50 4.02 33.72
C MET A 552 -18.74 4.24 32.83
N VAL A 553 -19.11 3.25 32.01
CA VAL A 553 -20.31 3.33 31.17
C VAL A 553 -21.55 3.40 32.05
N GLU A 554 -21.62 2.55 33.09
CA GLU A 554 -22.69 2.56 34.08
C GLU A 554 -22.81 3.92 34.78
N GLU A 555 -21.68 4.48 35.22
CA GLU A 555 -21.60 5.82 35.81
C GLU A 555 -22.17 6.90 34.88
N ASN A 556 -21.71 6.95 33.63
CA ASN A 556 -22.17 7.93 32.66
C ASN A 556 -23.66 7.76 32.33
N THR A 557 -24.15 6.52 32.19
CA THR A 557 -25.58 6.27 31.97
C THR A 557 -26.43 6.70 33.16
N LEU A 558 -25.95 6.55 34.41
CA LEU A 558 -26.64 7.06 35.60
C LEU A 558 -26.70 8.58 35.59
N ILE A 559 -25.58 9.25 35.28
CA ILE A 559 -25.53 10.72 35.18
C ILE A 559 -26.48 11.22 34.08
N GLU A 560 -26.46 10.62 32.89
CA GLU A 560 -27.35 11.00 31.79
C GLU A 560 -28.82 10.73 32.12
N ASN A 561 -29.12 9.63 32.81
CA ASN A 561 -30.48 9.27 33.20
C ASN A 561 -31.04 10.14 34.33
N LEU A 562 -30.21 10.73 35.18
CA LEU A 562 -30.65 11.53 36.33
C LEU A 562 -30.55 13.03 36.05
N SER A 563 -29.52 13.48 35.33
CA SER A 563 -29.30 14.90 35.05
C SER A 563 -30.39 15.44 34.10
N GLY A 564 -31.06 16.50 34.50
CA GLY A 564 -32.12 17.13 33.72
C GLY A 564 -33.50 16.48 33.85
N LYS A 565 -33.66 15.44 34.67
CA LYS A 565 -34.99 14.92 35.02
C LYS A 565 -35.68 15.79 36.07
N GLU A 566 -36.97 16.02 35.87
CA GLU A 566 -37.84 16.60 36.89
C GLU A 566 -38.40 15.49 37.79
N ILE A 567 -38.24 15.69 39.09
CA ILE A 567 -38.89 14.93 40.15
C ILE A 567 -39.93 15.83 40.83
N PRO A 568 -40.93 15.29 41.56
CA PRO A 568 -41.94 16.08 42.27
C PRO A 568 -41.38 17.24 43.13
N HIS A 569 -40.15 17.08 43.62
CA HIS A 569 -39.45 18.00 44.50
C HIS A 569 -38.51 19.01 43.80
N GLY A 570 -38.32 18.90 42.48
CA GLY A 570 -37.50 19.84 41.71
C GLY A 570 -36.80 19.23 40.50
N LEU A 571 -35.97 20.04 39.83
CA LEU A 571 -35.14 19.62 38.71
C LEU A 571 -33.78 19.11 39.20
N MET A 572 -33.39 17.92 38.80
CA MET A 572 -32.06 17.38 39.08
C MET A 572 -31.00 18.03 38.19
N ARG A 573 -29.96 18.60 38.80
CA ARG A 573 -28.77 19.13 38.13
C ARG A 573 -27.50 18.67 38.84
N GLU A 574 -26.37 18.79 38.15
CA GLU A 574 -25.03 18.51 38.70
C GLU A 574 -24.94 17.13 39.37
N VAL A 575 -25.51 16.11 38.71
CA VAL A 575 -25.44 14.74 39.19
C VAL A 575 -24.02 14.23 39.06
N ASN A 576 -23.40 13.87 40.18
CA ASN A 576 -22.08 13.27 40.26
C ASN A 576 -22.16 11.94 40.99
N VAL A 577 -21.64 10.87 40.40
CA VAL A 577 -21.50 9.58 41.09
C VAL A 577 -20.17 9.59 41.84
N LEU A 578 -20.23 9.49 43.17
CA LEU A 578 -19.06 9.53 44.05
C LEU A 578 -18.44 8.13 44.22
N GLU A 579 -19.29 7.10 44.31
CA GLU A 579 -18.88 5.70 44.47
C GLU A 579 -19.95 4.80 43.86
N ILE A 580 -19.56 3.69 43.21
CA ILE A 580 -20.51 2.76 42.55
C ILE A 580 -20.92 1.62 43.50
N ASN A 581 -20.10 1.29 44.50
CA ASN A 581 -20.38 0.18 45.41
C ASN A 581 -19.80 0.44 46.83
N PRO A 582 -20.63 0.89 47.80
CA PRO A 582 -22.07 1.20 47.67
C PRO A 582 -22.32 2.42 46.77
N LEU A 583 -23.47 2.46 46.11
CA LEU A 583 -23.80 3.55 45.18
C LEU A 583 -24.01 4.86 45.96
N ARG A 584 -23.04 5.77 45.89
CA ARG A 584 -23.11 7.12 46.49
C ARG A 584 -23.20 8.16 45.40
N ILE A 585 -24.24 8.98 45.42
CA ILE A 585 -24.51 10.01 44.41
C ILE A 585 -24.62 11.37 45.10
N SER A 586 -23.98 12.38 44.52
CA SER A 586 -24.20 13.78 44.84
C SER A 586 -25.11 14.41 43.79
N VAL A 587 -26.19 15.06 44.21
CA VAL A 587 -27.16 15.68 43.31
C VAL A 587 -27.52 17.07 43.80
N THR A 588 -27.58 18.04 42.88
CA THR A 588 -28.16 19.36 43.14
C THR A 588 -29.63 19.36 42.73
N ILE A 589 -30.55 19.55 43.69
CA ILE A 589 -31.98 19.71 43.42
C ILE A 589 -32.31 21.19 43.31
N LEU A 590 -32.76 21.62 42.13
CA LEU A 590 -33.33 22.95 41.93
C LEU A 590 -34.83 22.92 42.20
N SER A 591 -35.24 23.45 43.36
CA SER A 591 -36.64 23.52 43.75
C SER A 591 -37.18 24.95 43.69
N ASP A 592 -38.46 25.08 43.37
CA ASP A 592 -39.28 26.30 43.48
C ASP A 592 -39.94 26.43 44.87
N LYS A 593 -39.82 25.40 45.71
CA LYS A 593 -40.41 25.35 47.05
C LYS A 593 -39.32 25.19 48.12
N GLN A 594 -39.64 25.62 49.33
CA GLN A 594 -38.79 25.37 50.50
C GLN A 594 -38.94 23.90 50.92
N LEU A 595 -37.87 23.13 50.82
CA LEU A 595 -37.84 21.71 51.18
C LEU A 595 -37.64 21.53 52.69
N GLN A 596 -38.38 20.59 53.27
CA GLN A 596 -38.31 20.19 54.69
C GLN A 596 -37.58 18.84 54.84
N GLU A 597 -37.28 18.45 56.09
CA GLU A 597 -36.53 17.23 56.39
C GLU A 597 -37.23 15.94 55.90
N SER A 598 -38.57 15.94 55.88
CA SER A 598 -39.39 14.87 55.29
C SER A 598 -39.12 14.68 53.79
N ASP A 599 -38.91 15.78 53.08
CA ASP A 599 -38.81 15.80 51.62
C ASP A 599 -37.48 15.19 51.17
N TYR A 600 -36.42 15.29 51.99
CA TYR A 600 -35.12 14.68 51.69
C TYR A 600 -35.19 13.14 51.63
N LEU A 601 -36.00 12.53 52.50
CA LEU A 601 -36.22 11.08 52.49
C LEU A 601 -37.07 10.65 51.30
N GLU A 602 -38.01 11.48 50.86
CA GLU A 602 -38.82 11.24 49.66
C GLU A 602 -37.99 11.38 48.39
N ILE A 603 -37.18 12.43 48.26
CA ILE A 603 -36.23 12.61 47.15
C ILE A 603 -35.29 11.42 47.05
N LYS A 604 -34.75 10.95 48.18
CA LYS A 604 -33.92 9.75 48.21
C LYS A 604 -34.66 8.54 47.63
N LYS A 605 -35.90 8.28 48.05
CA LYS A 605 -36.71 7.15 47.54
C LYS A 605 -37.05 7.31 46.05
N GLU A 606 -37.31 8.53 45.58
CA GLU A 606 -37.56 8.82 44.17
C GLU A 606 -36.34 8.48 43.31
N ILE A 607 -35.13 8.88 43.75
CA ILE A 607 -33.88 8.56 43.05
C ILE A 607 -33.60 7.04 43.14
N GLU A 608 -33.81 6.40 44.30
CA GLU A 608 -33.68 4.94 44.44
C GLU A 608 -34.63 4.18 43.49
N ALA A 609 -35.86 4.67 43.30
CA ALA A 609 -36.82 4.07 42.37
C ALA A 609 -36.38 4.24 40.89
N MET A 610 -35.73 5.36 40.55
CA MET A 610 -35.20 5.58 39.20
C MET A 610 -33.95 4.76 38.92
N VAL A 611 -33.10 4.57 39.92
CA VAL A 611 -31.82 3.84 39.79
C VAL A 611 -32.01 2.33 40.00
N GLY A 612 -33.06 1.91 40.71
CA GLY A 612 -33.41 0.50 40.91
C GLY A 612 -32.59 -0.22 42.00
N GLN A 613 -31.87 0.53 42.85
CA GLN A 613 -31.07 0.01 43.95
C GLN A 613 -30.96 1.06 45.07
N PRO A 614 -30.67 0.66 46.33
CA PRO A 614 -30.47 1.61 47.43
C PRO A 614 -29.25 2.50 47.18
N ILE A 615 -29.35 3.77 47.59
CA ILE A 615 -28.28 4.76 47.41
C ILE A 615 -27.89 5.44 48.72
N GLU A 616 -26.65 5.94 48.76
CA GLU A 616 -26.25 7.02 49.66
C GLU A 616 -26.33 8.35 48.89
N LEU A 617 -27.05 9.32 49.45
CA LEU A 617 -27.36 10.57 48.74
C LEU A 617 -26.72 11.76 49.47
N GLU A 618 -25.84 12.47 48.78
CA GLU A 618 -25.38 13.81 49.16
C GLU A 618 -26.21 14.85 48.39
N LEU A 619 -27.06 15.58 49.10
CA LEU A 619 -28.02 16.49 48.47
C LEU A 619 -27.58 17.94 48.62
N THR A 620 -27.47 18.66 47.49
CA THR A 620 -27.27 20.11 47.47
C THR A 620 -28.56 20.78 47.02
N LEU A 621 -28.97 21.84 47.71
CA LEU A 621 -30.21 22.56 47.41
C LEU A 621 -29.91 23.82 46.61
N GLY A 622 -30.49 23.94 45.42
CA GLY A 622 -30.53 25.18 44.67
C GLY A 622 -31.93 25.79 44.75
N VAL A 623 -32.04 27.02 45.25
CA VAL A 623 -33.32 27.74 45.26
C VAL A 623 -33.39 28.63 44.04
N LYS A 624 -34.44 28.48 43.23
CA LYS A 624 -34.69 29.37 42.10
C LYS A 624 -35.43 30.61 42.60
N VAL A 625 -34.72 31.73 42.71
CA VAL A 625 -35.32 33.03 43.04
C VAL A 625 -35.84 33.67 41.74
N PHE A 626 -37.15 33.87 41.65
CA PHE A 626 -37.75 34.70 40.61
C PHE A 626 -37.92 36.12 41.17
N ASP A 627 -37.70 37.13 40.32
CA ASP A 627 -38.14 38.52 40.57
C ASP A 627 -39.66 38.66 40.35
#